data_AF-A0A662JXG2-F1
#
_entry.id   AF-A0A662JXG2-F1
#
_cell.length_a   1.000
_cell.length_b   1.000
_cell.length_c   1.000
_cell.angle_alpha   90.00
_cell.angle_beta   90.00
_cell.angle_gamma   90.00
#
_symmetry.space_group_name_H-M   'P 1'
#
loop_
_entity.id
_entity.type
_entity.pdbx_description
1 polymer ?
#
loop_
_entity_poly.entity_id
_entity_poly.type
_entity_poly.pdbx_seq_one_letter_code
_entity_poly.pdbx_strand_id
1 'polypeptide(L)'
;MERRYMERFIGKYCKIVTKEPGEERASVVTGTLEDVDYKDGFILIDSSQGLGCLRIDTIIAIKPGRKKQIEKRHNYQRIDKKHKKDLKNNEKAMIGIGTLIVFIAMVLIAAVAASVLIQTSETLQQRAKTVGTQTIREVSAGVTIEDITGYTNANKTKINYLALSVRPRAGSKDVDLSLCTLTVLYNNLSILRLNESLVVAVNTDNKSVFQTPYTSGSNITLLEKLSATEFGVIAIHDPDGSVTNTYGMNSGDRVYIVINLSAVISNNGNNPWYEGGLPPRESVSGKIQPEIGISGGYDTTAPAVFSKRIVDLS
;
A
#
# COMPACT_ATOMS: atom_id res chain seq x y z
N MET A 1 54.88 1.13 -64.52
CA MET A 1 56.08 1.98 -64.46
C MET A 1 55.58 3.37 -64.81
N GLU A 2 55.44 4.38 -63.97
CA GLU A 2 56.19 4.88 -62.80
C GLU A 2 55.21 5.76 -61.99
N ARG A 3 55.09 5.63 -60.65
CA ARG A 3 54.66 6.71 -59.71
C ARG A 3 55.04 6.48 -58.23
N ARG A 4 55.85 5.46 -57.88
CA ARG A 4 56.28 5.20 -56.49
C ARG A 4 57.52 5.99 -56.03
N TYR A 5 57.74 7.19 -56.57
CA TYR A 5 58.94 7.96 -56.22
C TYR A 5 58.82 8.65 -54.85
N MET A 6 57.60 8.91 -54.37
CA MET A 6 57.35 9.64 -53.13
C MET A 6 57.57 8.77 -51.88
N GLU A 7 57.51 7.44 -52.00
CA GLU A 7 57.82 6.51 -50.92
C GLU A 7 59.24 6.71 -50.34
N ARG A 8 60.20 7.20 -51.14
CA ARG A 8 61.58 7.50 -50.70
C ARG A 8 61.69 8.70 -49.74
N PHE A 9 60.63 9.48 -49.64
CA PHE A 9 60.53 10.65 -48.78
C PHE A 9 59.78 10.37 -47.47
N ILE A 10 59.20 9.17 -47.31
CA ILE A 10 58.57 8.75 -46.05
C ILE A 10 59.62 8.81 -44.92
N GLY A 11 59.22 9.40 -43.79
CA GLY A 11 60.07 9.66 -42.63
C GLY A 11 61.02 10.86 -42.76
N LYS A 12 61.06 11.56 -43.91
CA LYS A 12 61.93 12.73 -44.11
C LYS A 12 61.15 14.03 -44.01
N TYR A 13 61.79 15.04 -43.41
CA TYR A 13 61.28 16.40 -43.44
C TYR A 13 61.34 16.95 -44.87
N CYS A 14 60.18 17.30 -45.40
CA CYS A 14 59.99 17.76 -46.77
C CYS A 14 59.38 19.15 -46.79
N LYS A 15 59.77 19.92 -47.79
CA LYS A 15 59.04 21.12 -48.22
C LYS A 15 58.23 20.73 -49.45
N ILE A 16 56.92 20.90 -49.36
CA ILE A 16 55.96 20.48 -50.36
C ILE A 16 55.26 21.74 -50.85
N VAL A 17 55.28 21.94 -52.17
CA VAL A 17 54.62 23.06 -52.83
C VAL A 17 53.32 22.55 -53.41
N THR A 18 52.20 23.08 -52.94
CA THR A 18 50.86 22.74 -53.38
C THR A 18 50.20 23.90 -54.11
N LYS A 19 49.35 23.60 -55.09
CA LYS A 19 48.48 24.56 -55.77
C LYS A 19 47.15 23.90 -56.04
N GLU A 20 46.09 24.45 -55.47
CA GLU A 20 44.74 23.93 -55.70
C GLU A 20 44.17 24.43 -57.03
N PRO A 21 43.31 23.63 -57.70
CA PRO A 21 42.68 24.04 -58.95
C PRO A 21 41.81 25.29 -58.72
N GLY A 22 42.16 26.39 -59.38
CA GLY A 22 41.49 27.69 -59.26
C GLY A 22 42.28 28.75 -58.47
N GLU A 23 43.38 28.38 -57.82
CA GLU A 23 44.21 29.31 -57.07
C GLU A 23 45.34 29.90 -57.95
N GLU A 24 45.55 31.22 -57.93
CA GLU A 24 46.62 31.85 -58.71
C GLU A 24 48.01 31.61 -58.11
N ARG A 25 48.11 31.37 -56.79
CA ARG A 25 49.36 31.26 -56.03
C ARG A 25 49.55 29.84 -55.49
N ALA A 26 50.80 29.40 -55.40
CA ALA A 26 51.16 28.14 -54.75
C ALA A 26 51.45 28.36 -53.26
N SER A 27 51.02 27.43 -52.41
CA SER A 27 51.28 27.39 -50.98
C SER A 27 52.43 26.42 -50.67
N VAL A 28 53.17 26.67 -49.59
CA VAL A 28 54.29 25.81 -49.16
C VAL A 28 53.96 25.20 -47.81
N VAL A 29 53.82 23.89 -47.77
CA VAL A 29 53.65 23.10 -46.56
C VAL A 29 55.00 22.48 -46.19
N THR A 30 55.36 22.54 -44.92
CA THR A 30 56.60 21.93 -44.43
C THR A 30 56.31 20.97 -43.29
N GLY A 31 56.81 19.75 -43.38
CA GLY A 31 56.58 18.73 -42.37
C GLY A 31 57.28 17.43 -42.71
N THR A 32 57.21 16.46 -41.82
CA THR A 32 57.68 15.09 -42.08
C THR A 32 56.60 14.32 -42.82
N LEU A 33 56.96 13.74 -43.97
CA LEU A 33 56.04 12.86 -44.71
C LEU A 33 55.89 11.56 -43.93
N GLU A 34 54.69 11.27 -43.42
CA GLU A 34 54.43 10.06 -42.65
C GLU A 34 54.04 8.88 -43.53
N ASP A 35 53.14 9.12 -44.49
CA ASP A 35 52.63 8.07 -45.37
C ASP A 35 52.16 8.63 -46.72
N VAL A 36 52.06 7.76 -47.72
CA VAL A 36 51.61 8.06 -49.07
C VAL A 36 50.60 7.01 -49.53
N ASP A 37 49.33 7.41 -49.66
CA ASP A 37 48.28 6.55 -50.22
C ASP A 37 48.04 6.88 -51.70
N TYR A 38 48.49 5.98 -52.57
CA TYR A 38 48.29 6.10 -54.02
C TYR A 38 46.91 5.66 -54.49
N LYS A 39 46.16 4.88 -53.71
CA LYS A 39 44.81 4.43 -54.09
C LYS A 39 43.81 5.57 -53.89
N ASP A 40 43.91 6.25 -52.76
CA ASP A 40 43.01 7.34 -52.40
C ASP A 40 43.55 8.73 -52.76
N GLY A 41 44.81 8.80 -53.21
CA GLY A 41 45.37 10.00 -53.84
C GLY A 41 45.80 11.09 -52.85
N PHE A 42 46.23 10.73 -51.63
CA PHE A 42 46.70 11.70 -50.63
C PHE A 42 48.01 11.28 -49.94
N ILE A 43 48.67 12.27 -49.32
CA ILE A 43 49.85 12.09 -48.47
C ILE A 43 49.56 12.63 -47.07
N LEU A 44 50.17 12.00 -46.06
CA LEU A 44 50.12 12.43 -44.66
C LEU A 44 51.41 13.16 -44.30
N ILE A 45 51.27 14.34 -43.69
CA ILE A 45 52.38 15.20 -43.31
C ILE A 45 52.20 15.64 -41.87
N ASP A 46 53.17 15.30 -41.03
CA ASP A 46 53.26 15.83 -39.68
C ASP A 46 53.98 17.18 -39.68
N SER A 47 53.23 18.24 -39.39
CA SER A 47 53.69 19.62 -39.32
C SER A 47 53.67 20.12 -37.88
N SER A 48 54.28 21.27 -37.60
CA SER A 48 54.26 21.86 -36.24
C SER A 48 52.86 22.21 -35.72
N GLN A 49 51.85 22.23 -36.60
CA GLN A 49 50.44 22.48 -36.28
C GLN A 49 49.63 21.17 -36.12
N GLY A 50 50.23 20.01 -36.33
CA GLY A 50 49.59 18.70 -36.30
C GLY A 50 49.68 17.92 -37.62
N LEU A 51 49.04 16.76 -37.65
CA LEU A 51 48.99 15.88 -38.82
C LEU A 51 48.01 16.44 -39.87
N GLY A 52 48.50 16.71 -41.07
CA GLY A 52 47.71 17.19 -42.20
C GLY A 52 47.72 16.20 -43.36
N CYS A 53 46.62 16.16 -44.12
CA CYS A 53 46.54 15.42 -45.38
C CYS A 53 46.61 16.39 -46.56
N LEU A 54 47.38 16.05 -47.59
CA LEU A 54 47.42 16.79 -48.86
C LEU A 54 47.10 15.86 -50.02
N ARG A 55 46.31 16.34 -50.98
CA ARG A 55 46.02 15.58 -52.20
C ARG A 55 47.25 15.50 -53.10
N ILE A 56 47.55 14.33 -53.65
CA ILE A 56 48.70 14.12 -54.54
C ILE A 56 48.60 15.00 -55.79
N ASP A 57 47.40 15.19 -56.33
CA ASP A 57 47.16 15.98 -57.55
C ASP A 57 47.44 17.48 -57.39
N THR A 58 47.40 18.00 -56.16
CA THR A 58 47.68 19.43 -55.91
C THR A 58 49.16 19.70 -55.69
N ILE A 59 50.01 18.67 -55.65
CA ILE A 59 51.45 18.81 -55.39
C ILE A 59 52.19 19.14 -56.69
N ILE A 60 52.78 20.33 -56.75
CA ILE A 60 53.64 20.75 -57.86
C ILE A 60 55.05 20.19 -57.67
N ALA A 61 55.58 20.27 -56.45
CA ALA A 61 56.96 19.87 -56.17
C ALA A 61 57.13 19.41 -54.71
N ILE A 62 57.93 18.36 -54.51
CA ILE A 62 58.37 17.89 -53.19
C ILE A 62 59.89 17.85 -53.14
N LYS A 63 60.47 18.43 -52.08
CA LYS A 63 61.93 18.42 -51.86
C LYS A 63 62.26 18.11 -50.40
N PRO A 64 63.19 17.17 -50.12
CA PRO A 64 63.67 16.94 -48.77
C PRO A 64 64.50 18.14 -48.28
N GLY A 65 64.26 18.55 -47.03
CA GLY A 65 64.96 19.66 -46.38
C GLY A 65 65.54 19.25 -45.02
N ARG A 66 66.58 19.94 -44.56
CA ARG A 66 67.08 19.79 -43.18
C ARG A 66 66.27 20.67 -42.22
N LYS A 67 65.78 20.11 -41.11
CA LYS A 67 65.12 20.86 -40.02
C LYS A 67 66.18 21.77 -39.39
N LYS A 68 66.01 23.10 -39.46
CA LYS A 68 66.90 24.06 -38.78
C LYS A 68 66.75 23.87 -37.26
N GLN A 69 67.75 23.28 -36.60
CA GLN A 69 67.86 23.33 -35.15
C GLN A 69 68.18 24.76 -34.73
N ILE A 70 67.23 25.42 -34.08
CA ILE A 70 67.45 26.69 -33.38
C ILE A 70 68.02 26.32 -32.01
N GLU A 71 69.32 26.08 -31.94
CA GLU A 71 70.06 26.00 -30.68
C GLU A 71 70.50 27.41 -30.26
N LYS A 72 69.65 28.20 -29.59
CA LYS A 72 70.14 29.32 -28.76
C LYS A 72 69.26 29.55 -27.53
N ARG A 73 69.94 29.58 -26.37
CA ARG A 73 69.58 30.14 -25.03
C ARG A 73 69.05 29.16 -23.98
N HIS A 74 69.97 28.42 -23.33
CA HIS A 74 69.67 27.51 -22.22
C HIS A 74 69.95 28.02 -20.79
N ASN A 75 70.45 29.24 -20.56
CA ASN A 75 70.93 29.62 -19.21
C ASN A 75 70.05 30.58 -18.37
N TYR A 76 68.84 30.94 -18.81
CA TYR A 76 67.87 31.63 -17.93
C TYR A 76 66.70 30.73 -17.44
N GLN A 77 66.61 29.48 -17.90
CA GLN A 77 65.44 28.61 -17.69
C GLN A 77 65.52 27.69 -16.45
N ARG A 78 66.56 27.76 -15.62
CA ARG A 78 66.71 26.84 -14.47
C ARG A 78 65.95 27.30 -13.21
N ILE A 79 65.75 28.60 -13.02
CA ILE A 79 65.00 29.14 -11.86
C ILE A 79 63.48 28.95 -12.08
N ASP A 80 62.97 29.18 -13.29
CA ASP A 80 61.55 29.03 -13.62
C ASP A 80 61.03 27.57 -13.57
N LYS A 81 61.89 26.59 -13.86
CA LYS A 81 61.50 25.16 -13.84
C LYS A 81 61.24 24.63 -12.42
N LYS A 82 61.95 25.14 -11.41
CA LYS A 82 61.75 24.74 -10.02
C LYS A 82 60.46 25.34 -9.46
N HIS A 83 60.23 26.63 -9.69
CA HIS A 83 58.97 27.29 -9.32
C HIS A 83 57.75 26.69 -10.04
N LYS A 84 57.85 26.37 -11.35
CA LYS A 84 56.76 25.66 -12.07
C LYS A 84 56.46 24.27 -11.53
N LYS A 85 57.45 23.56 -10.96
CA LYS A 85 57.24 22.23 -10.38
C LYS A 85 56.52 22.30 -9.04
N ASP A 86 56.88 23.27 -8.19
CA ASP A 86 56.21 23.51 -6.91
C ASP A 86 54.77 24.02 -7.10
N LEU A 87 54.54 24.91 -8.08
CA LEU A 87 53.20 25.33 -8.51
C LEU A 87 52.34 24.15 -8.98
N LYS A 88 52.88 23.25 -9.81
CA LYS A 88 52.16 22.03 -10.25
C LYS A 88 51.86 21.06 -9.10
N ASN A 89 52.74 20.96 -8.11
CA ASN A 89 52.49 20.12 -6.95
C ASN A 89 51.43 20.72 -6.02
N ASN A 90 51.44 22.05 -5.82
CA ASN A 90 50.38 22.75 -5.09
C ASN A 90 49.03 22.67 -5.82
N GLU A 91 49.03 22.73 -7.14
CA GLU A 91 47.83 22.57 -7.97
C GLU A 91 47.24 21.15 -7.81
N LYS A 92 48.09 20.11 -7.75
CA LYS A 92 47.67 18.74 -7.43
C LYS A 92 47.14 18.59 -6.00
N ALA A 93 47.80 19.22 -5.01
CA ALA A 93 47.33 19.22 -3.63
C ALA A 93 45.98 19.92 -3.48
N MET A 94 45.78 21.04 -4.18
CA MET A 94 44.52 21.79 -4.23
C MET A 94 43.39 20.98 -4.88
N ILE A 95 43.67 20.25 -5.97
CA ILE A 95 42.71 19.33 -6.58
C ILE A 95 42.32 18.23 -5.58
N GLY A 96 43.28 17.67 -4.83
CA GLY A 96 43.02 16.69 -3.78
C GLY A 96 42.09 17.21 -2.68
N ILE A 97 42.32 18.44 -2.20
CA ILE A 97 41.44 19.08 -1.22
C ILE A 97 40.03 19.25 -1.79
N GLY A 98 39.91 19.68 -3.05
CA GLY A 98 38.62 19.79 -3.74
C GLY A 98 37.87 18.45 -3.81
N THR A 99 38.58 17.35 -4.09
CA THR A 99 37.97 16.00 -4.12
C THR A 99 37.48 15.55 -2.75
N LEU A 100 38.21 15.85 -1.66
CA LEU A 100 37.77 15.52 -0.30
C LEU A 100 36.52 16.29 0.12
N ILE A 101 36.41 17.57 -0.27
CA ILE A 101 35.23 18.39 0.02
C ILE A 101 33.99 17.81 -0.68
N VAL A 102 34.10 17.51 -1.97
CA VAL A 102 33.01 16.90 -2.74
C VAL A 102 32.65 15.52 -2.19
N PHE A 103 33.64 14.74 -1.77
CA PHE A 103 33.41 13.44 -1.17
C PHE A 103 32.58 13.53 0.11
N ILE A 104 32.95 14.42 1.04
CA ILE A 104 32.19 14.64 2.28
C ILE A 104 30.78 15.15 1.95
N ALA A 105 30.66 16.11 1.03
CA ALA A 105 29.36 16.65 0.62
C ALA A 105 28.43 15.56 0.03
N MET A 106 28.96 14.69 -0.83
CA MET A 106 28.20 13.58 -1.43
C MET A 106 27.72 12.59 -0.38
N VAL A 107 28.57 12.27 0.61
CA VAL A 107 28.19 11.37 1.71
C VAL A 107 27.07 11.98 2.56
N LEU A 108 27.12 13.29 2.85
CA LEU A 108 26.05 13.96 3.60
C LEU A 108 24.72 13.98 2.83
N ILE A 109 24.76 14.28 1.53
CA ILE A 109 23.57 14.26 0.67
C ILE A 109 22.98 12.84 0.60
N ALA A 110 23.85 11.82 0.43
CA ALA A 110 23.44 10.43 0.41
C ALA A 110 22.78 10.01 1.74
N ALA A 111 23.32 10.45 2.88
CA ALA A 111 22.75 10.16 4.20
C ALA A 111 21.34 10.76 4.37
N VAL A 112 21.14 12.03 3.95
CA VAL A 112 19.83 12.68 4.01
C VAL A 112 18.83 11.98 3.07
N ALA A 113 19.24 11.67 1.84
CA ALA A 113 18.39 10.95 0.88
C ALA A 113 18.01 9.55 1.39
N ALA A 114 18.95 8.81 1.97
CA ALA A 114 18.70 7.50 2.56
C ALA A 114 17.72 7.58 3.75
N SER A 115 17.88 8.58 4.63
CA SER A 115 16.98 8.81 5.76
C SER A 115 15.52 8.99 5.31
N VAL A 116 15.29 9.86 4.31
CA VAL A 116 13.95 10.10 3.76
C VAL A 116 13.39 8.83 3.10
N LEU A 117 14.22 8.07 2.37
CA LEU A 117 13.80 6.82 1.75
C LEU A 117 13.39 5.76 2.79
N ILE A 118 14.14 5.64 3.88
CA ILE A 118 13.81 4.71 4.98
C ILE A 118 12.52 5.14 5.67
N GLN A 119 12.39 6.43 6.02
CA GLN A 119 11.20 6.94 6.71
C GLN A 119 9.93 6.74 5.87
N THR A 120 10.00 7.04 4.58
CA THR A 120 8.86 6.81 3.67
C THR A 120 8.53 5.33 3.56
N SER A 121 9.53 4.46 3.44
CA SER A 121 9.34 3.00 3.42
C SER A 121 8.70 2.48 4.71
N GLU A 122 9.13 2.96 5.87
CA GLU A 122 8.61 2.54 7.17
C GLU A 122 7.13 2.94 7.34
N THR A 123 6.78 4.19 7.02
CA THR A 123 5.38 4.64 7.09
C THR A 123 4.47 3.84 6.14
N LEU A 124 4.97 3.51 4.94
CA LEU A 124 4.24 2.65 4.00
C LEU A 124 4.08 1.23 4.53
N GLN A 125 5.11 0.65 5.15
CA GLN A 125 5.04 -0.68 5.75
C GLN A 125 4.07 -0.73 6.94
N GLN A 126 4.11 0.27 7.82
CA GLN A 126 3.18 0.39 8.94
C GLN A 126 1.73 0.51 8.44
N ARG A 127 1.47 1.36 7.44
CA ARG A 127 0.15 1.48 6.82
C ARG A 127 -0.29 0.18 6.16
N ALA A 128 0.59 -0.46 5.38
CA ALA A 128 0.30 -1.74 4.73
C ALA A 128 -0.04 -2.83 5.75
N LYS A 129 0.64 -2.89 6.89
CA LYS A 129 0.33 -3.81 7.98
C LYS A 129 -1.01 -3.51 8.63
N THR A 130 -1.30 -2.24 8.95
CA THR A 130 -2.57 -1.85 9.56
C THR A 130 -3.75 -2.14 8.62
N VAL A 131 -3.64 -1.75 7.34
CA VAL A 131 -4.66 -2.06 6.34
C VAL A 131 -4.80 -3.56 6.14
N GLY A 132 -3.69 -4.30 6.01
CA GLY A 132 -3.74 -5.76 5.87
C GLY A 132 -4.47 -6.43 7.04
N THR A 133 -4.13 -6.08 8.27
CA THR A 133 -4.80 -6.63 9.46
C THR A 133 -6.24 -6.15 9.61
N GLN A 134 -6.58 -4.93 9.21
CA GLN A 134 -7.96 -4.44 9.21
C GLN A 134 -8.81 -5.13 8.14
N THR A 135 -8.30 -5.30 6.93
CA THR A 135 -9.01 -6.01 5.86
C THR A 135 -9.19 -7.48 6.20
N ILE A 136 -8.17 -8.15 6.76
CA ILE A 136 -8.32 -9.52 7.25
C ILE A 136 -9.43 -9.58 8.31
N ARG A 137 -9.44 -8.64 9.28
CA ARG A 137 -10.52 -8.56 10.27
C ARG A 137 -11.88 -8.33 9.62
N GLU A 138 -12.00 -7.43 8.65
CA GLU A 138 -13.27 -7.13 7.98
C GLU A 138 -13.85 -8.32 7.22
N VAL A 139 -13.01 -9.18 6.63
CA VAL A 139 -13.51 -10.34 5.86
C VAL A 139 -13.67 -11.61 6.69
N SER A 140 -12.91 -11.75 7.79
CA SER A 140 -12.93 -12.93 8.66
C SER A 140 -13.86 -12.77 9.86
N ALA A 141 -14.02 -11.55 10.38
CA ALA A 141 -14.92 -11.28 11.47
C ALA A 141 -16.37 -11.30 10.99
N GLY A 142 -17.25 -11.69 11.89
CA GLY A 142 -18.68 -11.63 11.64
C GLY A 142 -19.45 -12.56 12.55
N VAL A 143 -20.76 -12.46 12.44
CA VAL A 143 -21.71 -13.26 13.22
C VAL A 143 -22.63 -14.03 12.29
N THR A 144 -23.05 -15.20 12.74
CA THR A 144 -24.03 -16.04 12.04
C THR A 144 -25.17 -16.36 12.99
N ILE A 145 -26.39 -16.28 12.45
CA ILE A 145 -27.60 -16.73 13.11
C ILE A 145 -27.77 -18.21 12.75
N GLU A 146 -27.87 -19.09 13.75
CA GLU A 146 -28.06 -20.53 13.54
C GLU A 146 -29.55 -20.88 13.50
N ASP A 147 -30.28 -20.45 14.53
CA ASP A 147 -31.68 -20.85 14.76
C ASP A 147 -32.52 -19.64 15.16
N ILE A 148 -33.80 -19.70 14.84
CA ILE A 148 -34.79 -18.65 15.14
C ILE A 148 -35.93 -19.30 15.90
N THR A 149 -36.22 -18.81 17.09
CA THR A 149 -37.32 -19.32 17.93
C THR A 149 -38.25 -18.20 18.32
N GLY A 150 -39.55 -18.39 18.08
CA GLY A 150 -40.61 -17.48 18.50
C GLY A 150 -41.25 -17.90 19.83
N TYR A 151 -41.58 -16.92 20.66
CA TYR A 151 -42.38 -17.12 21.87
C TYR A 151 -43.71 -16.37 21.77
N THR A 152 -44.81 -17.10 21.92
CA THR A 152 -46.17 -16.57 21.75
C THR A 152 -46.75 -16.03 23.04
N ASN A 153 -47.78 -15.17 22.90
CA ASN A 153 -48.64 -14.84 24.03
C ASN A 153 -49.32 -16.11 24.61
N ALA A 154 -49.83 -16.02 25.84
CA ALA A 154 -50.63 -17.03 26.53
C ALA A 154 -51.83 -17.53 25.68
N ASN A 155 -52.44 -16.64 24.89
CA ASN A 155 -53.56 -16.96 24.01
C ASN A 155 -53.14 -17.59 22.67
N LYS A 156 -51.83 -17.74 22.40
CA LYS A 156 -51.28 -18.36 21.17
C LYS A 156 -51.82 -17.74 19.87
N THR A 157 -52.05 -16.43 19.87
CA THR A 157 -52.57 -15.69 18.71
C THR A 157 -51.47 -15.02 17.90
N LYS A 158 -50.37 -14.62 18.55
CA LYS A 158 -49.26 -13.86 17.98
C LYS A 158 -47.93 -14.25 18.64
N ILE A 159 -46.83 -14.00 17.94
CA ILE A 159 -45.47 -14.10 18.49
C ILE A 159 -45.08 -12.75 19.10
N ASN A 160 -44.83 -12.75 20.41
CA ASN A 160 -44.50 -11.54 21.17
C ASN A 160 -42.98 -11.33 21.28
N TYR A 161 -42.21 -12.42 21.32
CA TYR A 161 -40.76 -12.36 21.43
C TYR A 161 -40.09 -13.25 20.40
N LEU A 162 -38.93 -12.81 19.94
CA LEU A 162 -38.05 -13.56 19.04
C LEU A 162 -36.73 -13.82 19.76
N ALA A 163 -36.26 -15.05 19.74
CA ALA A 163 -34.94 -15.44 20.19
C ALA A 163 -34.12 -15.91 18.99
N LEU A 164 -33.00 -15.25 18.74
CA LEU A 164 -32.05 -15.60 17.68
C LEU A 164 -30.84 -16.29 18.32
N SER A 165 -30.57 -17.53 17.95
CA SER A 165 -29.32 -18.21 18.32
C SER A 165 -28.20 -17.64 17.45
N VAL A 166 -27.24 -16.97 18.07
CA VAL A 166 -26.13 -16.30 17.39
C VAL A 166 -24.81 -16.86 17.89
N ARG A 167 -23.90 -17.07 16.95
CA ARG A 167 -22.49 -17.38 17.21
C ARG A 167 -21.58 -16.52 16.34
N PRO A 168 -20.33 -16.27 16.73
CA PRO A 168 -19.35 -15.69 15.83
C PRO A 168 -18.95 -16.72 14.77
N ARG A 169 -18.52 -16.22 13.61
CA ARG A 169 -18.02 -17.07 12.52
C ARG A 169 -16.71 -17.74 12.93
N ALA A 170 -16.44 -18.92 12.39
CA ALA A 170 -15.16 -19.59 12.58
C ALA A 170 -14.01 -18.71 12.06
N GLY A 171 -12.98 -18.52 12.88
CA GLY A 171 -11.86 -17.63 12.55
C GLY A 171 -12.17 -16.13 12.72
N SER A 172 -13.37 -15.79 13.23
CA SER A 172 -13.66 -14.42 13.67
C SER A 172 -12.78 -14.06 14.84
N LYS A 173 -12.34 -12.80 14.87
CA LYS A 173 -11.87 -12.18 16.11
C LYS A 173 -13.09 -11.92 17.01
N ASP A 174 -12.83 -11.68 18.30
CA ASP A 174 -13.85 -11.34 19.28
C ASP A 174 -14.77 -10.23 18.77
N VAL A 175 -16.09 -10.47 18.89
CA VAL A 175 -17.13 -9.55 18.44
C VAL A 175 -17.74 -8.88 19.66
N ASP A 176 -17.69 -7.55 19.71
CA ASP A 176 -18.34 -6.79 20.77
C ASP A 176 -19.84 -6.61 20.47
N LEU A 177 -20.69 -7.15 21.34
CA LEU A 177 -22.15 -7.06 21.25
C LEU A 177 -22.69 -5.67 21.60
N SER A 178 -21.96 -4.87 22.37
CA SER A 178 -22.38 -3.51 22.75
C SER A 178 -22.42 -2.56 21.56
N LEU A 179 -21.51 -2.77 20.61
CA LEU A 179 -21.44 -2.03 19.34
C LEU A 179 -22.24 -2.68 18.22
N CYS A 180 -22.81 -3.87 18.46
CA CYS A 180 -23.69 -4.52 17.49
C CYS A 180 -25.03 -3.79 17.39
N THR A 181 -25.53 -3.67 16.16
CA THR A 181 -26.87 -3.19 15.89
C THR A 181 -27.70 -4.28 15.24
N LEU A 182 -28.93 -4.44 15.73
CA LEU A 182 -29.88 -5.38 15.16
C LEU A 182 -30.96 -4.61 14.41
N THR A 183 -31.24 -5.02 13.19
CA THR A 183 -32.32 -4.47 12.38
C THR A 183 -33.47 -5.47 12.33
N VAL A 184 -34.70 -4.98 12.54
CA VAL A 184 -35.95 -5.72 12.32
C VAL A 184 -36.75 -4.98 11.27
N LEU A 185 -37.15 -5.70 10.22
CA LEU A 185 -37.93 -5.21 9.10
C LEU A 185 -39.26 -5.97 9.06
N TYR A 186 -40.34 -5.21 9.20
CA TYR A 186 -41.71 -5.69 9.05
C TYR A 186 -42.50 -4.69 8.19
N ASN A 187 -43.28 -3.81 8.82
CA ASN A 187 -43.94 -2.66 8.17
C ASN A 187 -43.09 -1.38 8.24
N ASN A 188 -42.23 -1.30 9.26
CA ASN A 188 -41.24 -0.25 9.46
C ASN A 188 -39.86 -0.89 9.64
N LEU A 189 -38.82 -0.05 9.50
CA LEU A 189 -37.44 -0.42 9.78
C LEU A 189 -37.10 0.03 11.21
N SER A 190 -36.92 -0.92 12.11
CA SER A 190 -36.55 -0.67 13.50
C SER A 190 -35.10 -1.10 13.74
N ILE A 191 -34.32 -0.23 14.38
CA ILE A 191 -32.93 -0.49 14.76
C ILE A 191 -32.87 -0.63 16.27
N LEU A 192 -32.34 -1.75 16.73
CA LEU A 192 -32.24 -2.12 18.13
C LEU A 192 -30.76 -2.12 18.55
N ARG A 193 -30.52 -1.66 19.77
CA ARG A 193 -29.20 -1.64 20.42
C ARG A 193 -29.16 -2.61 21.60
N LEU A 194 -27.97 -3.02 22.01
CA LEU A 194 -27.84 -3.84 23.21
C LEU A 194 -28.27 -3.04 24.44
N ASN A 195 -29.11 -3.63 25.29
CA ASN A 195 -29.26 -3.16 26.66
C ASN A 195 -28.30 -3.94 27.56
N GLU A 196 -27.22 -3.28 27.96
CA GLU A 196 -26.16 -3.85 28.80
C GLU A 196 -26.66 -4.40 30.14
N SER A 197 -27.74 -3.84 30.69
CA SER A 197 -28.37 -4.34 31.92
C SER A 197 -29.17 -5.64 31.71
N LEU A 198 -29.34 -6.07 30.46
CA LEU A 198 -30.10 -7.26 30.05
C LEU A 198 -29.18 -8.30 29.39
N VAL A 199 -27.97 -8.45 29.93
CA VAL A 199 -27.03 -9.52 29.56
C VAL A 199 -26.94 -10.51 30.72
N VAL A 200 -27.41 -11.73 30.51
CA VAL A 200 -27.55 -12.73 31.59
C VAL A 200 -27.05 -14.10 31.10
N ALA A 201 -26.50 -14.91 32.00
CA ALA A 201 -26.16 -16.29 31.68
C ALA A 201 -27.42 -17.19 31.59
N VAL A 202 -27.34 -18.28 30.86
CA VAL A 202 -28.41 -19.29 30.83
C VAL A 202 -28.57 -19.95 32.20
N ASN A 203 -29.77 -20.44 32.48
CA ASN A 203 -30.12 -21.15 33.72
C ASN A 203 -29.92 -20.34 35.01
N THR A 204 -29.87 -19.00 34.95
CA THR A 204 -30.00 -18.19 36.17
C THR A 204 -31.27 -18.59 36.92
N ASP A 205 -31.13 -18.93 38.20
CA ASP A 205 -32.17 -19.47 39.06
C ASP A 205 -32.85 -20.76 38.56
N ASN A 206 -32.16 -21.58 37.76
CA ASN A 206 -32.68 -22.83 37.16
C ASN A 206 -33.95 -22.63 36.31
N LYS A 207 -34.14 -21.44 35.72
CA LYS A 207 -35.28 -21.13 34.85
C LYS A 207 -34.95 -21.35 33.38
N SER A 208 -35.98 -21.66 32.58
CA SER A 208 -35.89 -21.77 31.11
C SER A 208 -35.55 -20.41 30.47
N VAL A 209 -35.01 -20.42 29.24
CA VAL A 209 -34.54 -19.23 28.49
C VAL A 209 -35.57 -18.10 28.43
N PHE A 210 -36.84 -18.43 28.18
CA PHE A 210 -37.92 -17.42 28.11
C PHE A 210 -38.46 -17.00 29.49
N GLN A 211 -37.93 -17.56 30.57
CA GLN A 211 -38.27 -17.24 31.96
C GLN A 211 -37.05 -16.79 32.75
N THR A 212 -35.91 -16.55 32.10
CA THR A 212 -34.68 -16.10 32.74
C THR A 212 -34.92 -14.74 33.40
N PRO A 213 -34.63 -14.61 34.71
CA PRO A 213 -34.82 -13.37 35.43
C PRO A 213 -33.77 -12.34 34.98
N TYR A 214 -34.10 -11.05 35.00
CA TYR A 214 -33.14 -10.00 34.58
C TYR A 214 -31.95 -9.87 35.54
N THR A 215 -32.13 -10.28 36.79
CA THR A 215 -31.09 -10.42 37.82
C THR A 215 -31.43 -11.61 38.70
N SER A 216 -30.42 -12.29 39.23
CA SER A 216 -30.61 -13.42 40.13
C SER A 216 -31.51 -13.04 41.31
N GLY A 217 -32.56 -13.83 41.56
CA GLY A 217 -33.55 -13.60 42.61
C GLY A 217 -34.67 -12.62 42.26
N SER A 218 -34.72 -12.06 41.05
CA SER A 218 -35.84 -11.22 40.62
C SER A 218 -37.02 -12.01 40.06
N ASN A 219 -38.22 -11.50 40.29
CA ASN A 219 -39.45 -12.06 39.72
C ASN A 219 -39.76 -11.53 38.32
N ILE A 220 -39.02 -10.52 37.84
CA ILE A 220 -39.20 -9.91 36.54
C ILE A 220 -38.26 -10.61 35.55
N THR A 221 -38.80 -11.01 34.41
CA THR A 221 -38.02 -11.67 33.36
C THR A 221 -37.30 -10.67 32.47
N LEU A 222 -36.22 -11.09 31.83
CA LEU A 222 -35.52 -10.29 30.82
C LEU A 222 -36.48 -9.83 29.70
N LEU A 223 -37.43 -10.68 29.34
CA LEU A 223 -38.46 -10.42 28.34
C LEU A 223 -39.36 -9.22 28.71
N GLU A 224 -39.69 -9.04 29.98
CA GLU A 224 -40.60 -7.98 30.44
C GLU A 224 -39.93 -6.61 30.50
N LYS A 225 -38.59 -6.57 30.53
CA LYS A 225 -37.82 -5.32 30.63
C LYS A 225 -37.34 -4.79 29.26
N LEU A 226 -37.54 -5.56 28.19
CA LEU A 226 -37.15 -5.19 26.83
C LEU A 226 -38.09 -4.15 26.22
N SER A 227 -37.50 -3.06 25.71
CA SER A 227 -38.18 -1.97 25.02
C SER A 227 -38.21 -2.17 23.48
N ALA A 228 -38.83 -1.24 22.75
CA ALA A 228 -38.95 -1.31 21.28
C ALA A 228 -37.62 -1.02 20.54
N THR A 229 -36.62 -0.45 21.22
CA THR A 229 -35.35 -0.02 20.63
C THR A 229 -34.15 -0.80 21.14
N GLU A 230 -34.39 -1.85 21.91
CA GLU A 230 -33.35 -2.59 22.62
C GLU A 230 -33.51 -4.09 22.45
N PHE A 231 -32.39 -4.80 22.39
CA PHE A 231 -32.34 -6.25 22.47
C PHE A 231 -31.55 -6.68 23.71
N GLY A 232 -31.91 -7.85 24.23
CA GLY A 232 -31.26 -8.48 25.38
C GLY A 232 -30.47 -9.69 24.93
N VAL A 233 -29.53 -10.13 25.76
CA VAL A 233 -28.64 -11.24 25.44
C VAL A 233 -28.67 -12.27 26.57
N ILE A 234 -28.81 -13.53 26.19
CA ILE A 234 -28.71 -14.67 27.09
C ILE A 234 -27.53 -15.53 26.64
N ALA A 235 -26.47 -15.58 27.42
CA ALA A 235 -25.29 -16.40 27.13
C ALA A 235 -25.58 -17.88 27.41
N ILE A 236 -25.63 -18.71 26.38
CA ILE A 236 -25.93 -20.14 26.48
C ILE A 236 -24.67 -20.93 26.80
N HIS A 237 -23.60 -20.58 26.10
CA HIS A 237 -22.31 -21.21 26.21
C HIS A 237 -21.28 -20.09 26.27
N ASP A 238 -20.78 -19.83 27.48
CA ASP A 238 -19.80 -18.79 27.79
C ASP A 238 -18.92 -19.33 28.94
N PRO A 239 -17.89 -20.15 28.65
CA PRO A 239 -17.03 -20.75 29.68
C PRO A 239 -16.13 -19.74 30.40
N ASP A 240 -15.78 -18.63 29.75
CA ASP A 240 -14.84 -17.63 30.27
C ASP A 240 -15.53 -16.38 30.82
N GLY A 241 -16.85 -16.26 30.68
CA GLY A 241 -17.64 -15.14 31.18
C GLY A 241 -17.47 -13.87 30.34
N SER A 242 -16.98 -13.99 29.10
CA SER A 242 -16.64 -12.85 28.24
C SER A 242 -17.89 -12.09 27.78
N VAL A 243 -18.99 -12.79 27.53
CA VAL A 243 -20.26 -12.19 27.10
C VAL A 243 -20.91 -11.44 28.25
N THR A 244 -20.94 -12.04 29.44
CA THR A 244 -21.64 -11.46 30.61
C THR A 244 -20.91 -10.28 31.24
N ASN A 245 -19.57 -10.28 31.25
CA ASN A 245 -18.78 -9.23 31.90
C ASN A 245 -18.32 -8.14 30.94
N THR A 246 -17.95 -8.51 29.71
CA THR A 246 -17.31 -7.58 28.75
C THR A 246 -18.10 -7.40 27.46
N TYR A 247 -19.25 -8.08 27.32
CA TYR A 247 -20.08 -8.08 26.11
C TYR A 247 -19.35 -8.57 24.84
N GLY A 248 -18.16 -9.16 25.03
CA GLY A 248 -17.33 -9.69 23.97
C GLY A 248 -17.67 -11.15 23.74
N MET A 249 -17.89 -11.52 22.48
CA MET A 249 -18.19 -12.88 22.08
C MET A 249 -16.97 -13.49 21.39
N ASN A 250 -16.37 -14.50 22.02
CA ASN A 250 -15.17 -15.17 21.55
C ASN A 250 -15.50 -16.37 20.64
N SER A 251 -14.46 -17.02 20.09
CA SER A 251 -14.64 -18.26 19.32
C SER A 251 -15.08 -19.43 20.19
N GLY A 252 -16.35 -19.81 20.07
CA GLY A 252 -16.94 -20.96 20.80
C GLY A 252 -18.14 -20.55 21.62
N ASP A 253 -18.33 -19.25 21.82
CA ASP A 253 -19.49 -18.73 22.52
C ASP A 253 -20.77 -18.85 21.68
N ARG A 254 -21.87 -19.04 22.39
CA ARG A 254 -23.22 -19.03 21.81
C ARG A 254 -24.15 -18.21 22.68
N VAL A 255 -24.91 -17.35 22.03
CA VAL A 255 -25.82 -16.43 22.71
C VAL A 255 -27.19 -16.47 22.06
N TYR A 256 -28.24 -16.35 22.87
CA TYR A 256 -29.56 -15.99 22.39
C TYR A 256 -29.71 -14.48 22.44
N ILE A 257 -30.01 -13.86 21.31
CA ILE A 257 -30.45 -12.47 21.25
C ILE A 257 -31.96 -12.45 21.31
N VAL A 258 -32.50 -11.81 22.34
CA VAL A 258 -33.94 -11.74 22.61
C VAL A 258 -34.48 -10.38 22.24
N ILE A 259 -35.55 -10.37 21.47
CA ILE A 259 -36.19 -9.17 20.92
C ILE A 259 -37.66 -9.17 21.32
N ASN A 260 -38.16 -8.01 21.76
CA ASN A 260 -39.57 -7.81 22.02
C ASN A 260 -40.31 -7.37 20.75
N LEU A 261 -40.81 -8.33 19.97
CA LEU A 261 -41.61 -8.06 18.77
C LEU A 261 -42.92 -7.34 19.08
N SER A 262 -43.50 -7.54 20.26
CA SER A 262 -44.75 -6.85 20.64
C SER A 262 -44.56 -5.34 20.79
N ALA A 263 -43.37 -4.91 21.22
CA ALA A 263 -43.00 -3.51 21.33
C ALA A 263 -42.51 -2.92 19.99
N VAL A 264 -41.73 -3.70 19.22
CA VAL A 264 -41.18 -3.28 17.92
C VAL A 264 -42.28 -3.16 16.87
N ILE A 265 -43.18 -4.15 16.82
CA ILE A 265 -44.35 -4.19 15.93
C ILE A 265 -45.56 -3.78 16.76
N SER A 266 -45.58 -2.52 17.18
CA SER A 266 -46.78 -1.95 17.78
C SER A 266 -47.83 -1.72 16.69
N ASN A 267 -49.08 -2.02 16.99
CA ASN A 267 -50.16 -1.59 16.11
C ASN A 267 -50.18 -0.06 16.12
N ASN A 268 -50.42 0.52 14.94
CA ASN A 268 -50.31 1.96 14.65
C ASN A 268 -51.43 2.81 15.29
N GLY A 269 -51.70 2.59 16.57
CA GLY A 269 -52.67 3.32 17.38
C GLY A 269 -52.45 2.94 18.84
N ASN A 270 -52.36 3.95 19.71
CA ASN A 270 -52.18 3.87 21.16
C ASN A 270 -53.37 3.18 21.87
N ASN A 271 -53.86 2.05 21.36
CA ASN A 271 -54.95 1.28 21.91
C ASN A 271 -54.38 0.17 22.81
N PRO A 272 -54.57 0.23 24.14
CA PRO A 272 -54.06 -0.76 25.09
C PRO A 272 -54.63 -2.18 24.87
N TRP A 273 -55.69 -2.32 24.09
CA TRP A 273 -56.42 -3.58 23.89
C TRP A 273 -55.90 -4.43 22.71
N TYR A 274 -55.03 -3.89 21.86
CA TYR A 274 -54.41 -4.64 20.77
C TYR A 274 -52.94 -4.87 21.06
N GLU A 275 -52.62 -6.06 21.57
CA GLU A 275 -51.22 -6.49 21.72
C GLU A 275 -50.53 -6.50 20.35
N GLY A 276 -49.38 -5.82 20.29
CA GLY A 276 -48.46 -5.87 19.15
C GLY A 276 -47.86 -7.27 18.97
N GLY A 277 -47.02 -7.43 17.95
CA GLY A 277 -46.33 -8.68 17.67
C GLY A 277 -46.73 -9.30 16.34
N LEU A 278 -46.01 -10.36 15.97
CA LEU A 278 -46.09 -10.94 14.63
C LEU A 278 -47.35 -11.83 14.50
N PRO A 279 -48.27 -11.53 13.56
CA PRO A 279 -49.43 -12.37 13.29
C PRO A 279 -49.05 -13.71 12.64
N PRO A 280 -49.95 -14.70 12.64
CA PRO A 280 -49.78 -15.92 11.84
C PRO A 280 -49.69 -15.60 10.34
N ARG A 281 -48.88 -16.34 9.59
CA ARG A 281 -48.68 -16.21 8.12
C ARG A 281 -47.95 -14.93 7.66
N GLU A 282 -47.41 -14.16 8.60
CA GLU A 282 -46.65 -12.96 8.30
C GLU A 282 -45.15 -13.22 8.43
N SER A 283 -44.35 -12.53 7.63
CA SER A 283 -42.89 -12.68 7.60
C SER A 283 -42.21 -11.50 8.28
N VAL A 284 -41.14 -11.77 9.03
CA VAL A 284 -40.25 -10.76 9.58
C VAL A 284 -38.82 -11.06 9.14
N SER A 285 -38.12 -10.04 8.68
CA SER A 285 -36.73 -10.16 8.28
C SER A 285 -35.87 -9.17 9.05
N GLY A 286 -34.56 -9.36 9.00
CA GLY A 286 -33.66 -8.49 9.72
C GLY A 286 -32.21 -8.89 9.53
N LYS A 287 -31.33 -8.15 10.19
CA LYS A 287 -29.90 -8.45 10.21
C LYS A 287 -29.26 -7.98 11.50
N ILE A 288 -28.31 -8.74 11.99
CA ILE A 288 -27.37 -8.32 13.03
C ILE A 288 -26.08 -7.84 12.36
N GLN A 289 -25.70 -6.60 12.64
CA GLN A 289 -24.50 -5.97 12.12
C GLN A 289 -23.52 -5.71 13.28
N PRO A 290 -22.37 -6.41 13.30
CA PRO A 290 -21.28 -6.09 14.22
C PRO A 290 -20.54 -4.82 13.80
N GLU A 291 -19.71 -4.28 14.69
CA GLU A 291 -18.86 -3.11 14.43
C GLU A 291 -17.95 -3.32 13.20
N ILE A 292 -17.37 -4.53 13.11
CA ILE A 292 -16.46 -4.95 12.06
C ILE A 292 -16.91 -6.32 11.59
N GLY A 293 -16.89 -6.52 10.28
CA GLY A 293 -17.14 -7.82 9.68
C GLY A 293 -18.55 -8.04 9.13
N ILE A 294 -18.80 -9.29 8.76
CA ILE A 294 -19.97 -9.71 8.01
C ILE A 294 -21.21 -9.76 8.92
N SER A 295 -22.32 -9.17 8.47
CA SER A 295 -23.62 -9.27 9.14
C SER A 295 -24.28 -10.63 8.96
N GLY A 296 -25.01 -11.05 10.00
CA GLY A 296 -25.92 -12.19 9.95
C GLY A 296 -27.32 -11.73 9.59
N GLY A 297 -27.86 -12.13 8.44
CA GLY A 297 -29.24 -11.89 8.06
C GLY A 297 -30.17 -13.00 8.55
N TYR A 298 -31.42 -12.68 8.82
CA TYR A 298 -32.49 -13.65 9.03
C TYR A 298 -33.74 -13.23 8.28
N ASP A 299 -34.50 -14.21 7.81
CA ASP A 299 -35.80 -14.04 7.19
C ASP A 299 -36.65 -15.24 7.60
N THR A 300 -37.75 -14.99 8.30
CA THR A 300 -38.62 -16.02 8.84
C THR A 300 -40.07 -15.69 8.59
N THR A 301 -40.89 -16.74 8.37
CA THR A 301 -42.34 -16.63 8.25
C THR A 301 -43.04 -17.36 9.39
N ALA A 302 -43.96 -16.69 10.07
CA ALA A 302 -44.76 -17.30 11.12
C ALA A 302 -45.74 -18.36 10.55
N PRO A 303 -45.90 -19.54 11.18
CA PRO A 303 -46.87 -20.53 10.75
C PRO A 303 -48.31 -20.02 10.88
N ALA A 304 -49.24 -20.68 10.18
CA ALA A 304 -50.64 -20.27 10.17
C ALA A 304 -51.39 -20.48 11.51
N VAL A 305 -50.92 -21.39 12.35
CA VAL A 305 -51.51 -21.70 13.65
C VAL A 305 -50.40 -22.00 14.66
N PHE A 306 -50.50 -21.43 15.86
CA PHE A 306 -49.57 -21.68 16.96
C PHE A 306 -50.12 -22.76 17.90
N SER A 307 -49.58 -23.98 17.82
CA SER A 307 -50.00 -25.10 18.68
C SER A 307 -49.34 -25.05 20.08
N LYS A 308 -48.09 -24.55 20.14
CA LYS A 308 -47.26 -24.44 21.35
C LYS A 308 -46.89 -22.98 21.61
N ARG A 309 -46.45 -22.67 22.83
CA ARG A 309 -45.96 -21.33 23.20
C ARG A 309 -44.58 -21.02 22.61
N ILE A 310 -43.79 -22.05 22.38
CA ILE A 310 -42.49 -21.97 21.74
C ILE A 310 -42.66 -22.56 20.34
N VAL A 311 -42.27 -21.79 19.35
CA VAL A 311 -42.43 -22.10 17.93
C VAL A 311 -41.06 -21.98 17.28
N ASP A 312 -40.64 -23.05 16.60
CA ASP A 312 -39.45 -23.02 15.76
C ASP A 312 -39.79 -22.26 14.47
N LEU A 313 -38.91 -21.35 14.09
CA LEU A 313 -39.06 -20.39 13.01
C LEU A 313 -37.85 -20.43 12.05
N SER A 314 -36.97 -21.43 12.22
CA SER A 314 -35.85 -21.70 11.31
C SER A 314 -36.31 -22.21 9.93
#